data_AF-A0A0Q4MWB5-F1
#
_entry.id   AF-A0A0Q4MWB5-F1
#
_cell.length_a   1.000
_cell.length_b   1.000
_cell.length_c   1.000
_cell.angle_alpha   90.00
_cell.angle_beta   90.00
_cell.angle_gamma   90.00
#
_symmetry.space_group_name_H-M   'P 1'
#
loop_
_entity.id
_entity.type
_entity.pdbx_description
1 polymer ?
#
loop_
_entity_poly.entity_id
_entity_poly.type
_entity_poly.pdbx_seq_one_letter_code
_entity_poly.pdbx_strand_id
1 'polypeptide(L)' 'MATNLPQAWLAELGDQVALVTDPDGRAAVLSEMAYAARRRRDVDDGDLVDMLELAEAARMWALQEHE' A
#
# COMPACT_ATOMS: atom_id res chain seq x y z
N MET A 1 11.42 0.36 14.92
CA MET A 1 11.14 0.49 13.49
C MET A 1 10.91 1.96 13.22
N ALA A 2 11.82 2.60 12.48
CA ALA A 2 11.56 3.93 11.95
C ALA A 2 11.09 3.71 10.51
N THR A 3 9.79 3.48 10.34
CA THR A 3 9.15 3.26 9.04
C THR A 3 9.15 4.56 8.24
N ASN A 4 10.29 4.86 7.61
CA ASN A 4 10.40 6.00 6.71
C ASN A 4 9.88 5.57 5.33
N LEU A 5 8.63 5.10 5.30
CA LEU A 5 7.99 4.59 4.09
C LEU A 5 7.88 5.71 3.05
N PRO A 6 7.93 5.38 1.74
CA PRO A 6 7.86 6.39 0.70
C PRO A 6 6.59 7.24 0.82
N GLN A 7 6.74 8.57 0.87
CA GLN A 7 5.63 9.49 1.08
C GLN A 7 4.54 9.38 0.01
N ALA A 8 4.93 9.13 -1.24
CA ALA A 8 3.98 8.90 -2.33
C ALA A 8 3.14 7.64 -2.08
N TRP A 9 3.74 6.58 -1.54
CA TRP A 9 3.03 5.35 -1.21
C TRP A 9 2.05 5.57 -0.05
N LEU A 10 2.45 6.33 0.98
CA LEU A 10 1.55 6.71 2.08
C LEU A 10 0.39 7.58 1.60
N ALA A 11 0.60 8.45 0.61
CA ALA A 11 -0.47 9.27 0.03
C ALA A 11 -1.51 8.40 -0.70
N GLU A 12 -1.07 7.41 -1.47
CA GLU A 12 -1.96 6.45 -2.14
C GLU A 12 -2.73 5.58 -1.13
N LEU A 13 -2.06 5.12 -0.05
CA LEU A 13 -2.70 4.37 1.04
C LEU A 13 -3.72 5.22 1.81
N GLY A 14 -3.45 6.52 1.94
CA GLY A 14 -4.32 7.47 2.64
C GLY A 14 -5.56 7.89 1.83
N ASP A 15 -5.60 7.61 0.53
CA ASP A 15 -6.74 7.90 -0.34
C ASP A 15 -7.85 6.85 -0.18
N GLN A 16 -8.55 6.95 0.94
CA GLN A 16 -9.66 6.07 1.31
C GLN A 16 -10.78 6.08 0.26
N VAL A 17 -11.06 7.22 -0.37
CA VAL A 17 -12.12 7.33 -1.39
C VAL A 17 -11.75 6.47 -2.61
N ALA A 18 -10.51 6.56 -3.07
CA ALA A 18 -10.06 5.73 -4.18
C ALA A 18 -9.99 4.24 -3.79
N LEU A 19 -9.53 3.92 -2.58
CA LEU A 19 -9.48 2.55 -2.06
C LEU A 19 -10.87 1.91 -2.02
N VAL A 20 -11.88 2.61 -1.52
CA VAL A 20 -13.26 2.12 -1.55
C VAL A 20 -13.75 2.02 -2.99
N THR A 21 -13.47 2.99 -3.85
CA THR A 21 -13.97 2.96 -5.24
C THR A 21 -13.42 1.79 -6.08
N ASP A 22 -12.16 1.40 -5.87
CA ASP A 22 -11.49 0.31 -6.60
C ASP A 22 -10.51 -0.46 -5.68
N PRO A 23 -11.01 -1.33 -4.77
CA PRO A 23 -10.17 -1.97 -3.75
C PRO A 23 -9.03 -2.79 -4.35
N ASP A 24 -9.34 -3.65 -5.32
CA ASP A 24 -8.37 -4.56 -5.92
C ASP A 24 -7.37 -3.80 -6.80
N GLY A 25 -7.82 -2.82 -7.60
CA GLY A 25 -6.93 -2.03 -8.44
C GLY A 25 -5.97 -1.15 -7.62
N ARG A 26 -6.45 -0.57 -6.52
CA ARG A 26 -5.60 0.25 -5.63
C ARG A 26 -4.62 -0.59 -4.82
N ALA A 27 -5.00 -1.80 -4.39
CA ALA A 27 -4.08 -2.74 -3.77
C ALA A 27 -2.95 -3.18 -4.72
N ALA A 28 -3.26 -3.39 -6.01
CA ALA A 28 -2.26 -3.69 -7.03
C ALA A 28 -1.28 -2.51 -7.23
N VAL A 29 -1.79 -1.26 -7.28
CA VAL A 29 -0.95 -0.05 -7.35
C VAL A 29 -0.01 0.06 -6.15
N LEU A 30 -0.53 -0.12 -4.92
CA LEU A 30 0.27 -0.08 -3.70
C LEU A 30 1.37 -1.15 -3.69
N SER A 31 1.06 -2.36 -4.17
CA SER A 31 2.02 -3.46 -4.29
C SER A 31 3.12 -3.15 -5.30
N GLU A 32 2.77 -2.62 -6.48
CA GLU A 32 3.74 -2.23 -7.50
C GLU A 32 4.66 -1.10 -7.03
N MET A 33 4.12 -0.11 -6.30
CA MET A 33 4.90 0.96 -5.70
C MET A 33 5.87 0.44 -4.64
N ALA A 34 5.46 -0.54 -3.83
CA ALA A 34 6.33 -1.20 -2.86
C ALA A 34 7.49 -1.94 -3.54
N TYR A 35 7.20 -2.75 -4.56
CA TYR A 35 8.25 -3.40 -5.34
C TYR A 35 9.16 -2.40 -6.07
N ALA A 36 8.61 -1.29 -6.59
CA ALA A 36 9.40 -0.25 -7.23
C ALA A 36 10.34 0.45 -6.25
N ALA A 37 9.88 0.76 -5.02
CA ALA A 37 10.71 1.30 -3.95
C ALA A 37 11.83 0.33 -3.57
N ARG A 38 11.52 -0.97 -3.42
CA ARG A 38 12.52 -2.00 -3.13
C ARG A 38 13.57 -2.12 -4.23
N ARG A 39 13.15 -2.08 -5.51
CA ARG A 39 14.06 -2.10 -6.68
C ARG A 39 15.01 -0.91 -6.69
N ARG A 40 14.54 0.27 -6.27
CA ARG A 40 15.38 1.48 -6.08
C ARG A 40 16.23 1.46 -4.82
N ARG A 41 16.00 0.48 -3.93
CA ARG A 41 16.60 0.38 -2.58
C ARG A 41 16.23 1.54 -1.66
N ASP A 42 15.05 2.12 -1.88
CA ASP A 42 14.48 3.16 -1.01
C ASP A 42 13.99 2.55 0.32
N VAL A 43 13.68 1.25 0.30
CA VAL A 43 13.16 0.45 1.42
C VAL A 43 13.90 -0.89 1.48
N ASP A 44 13.99 -1.48 2.67
CA ASP A 44 14.57 -2.80 2.85
C ASP A 44 13.53 -3.94 2.68
N ASP A 45 13.93 -5.19 2.96
CA ASP A 45 13.04 -6.34 2.84
C ASP A 45 11.94 -6.34 3.92
N GLY A 46 12.22 -5.80 5.11
CA GLY A 46 11.22 -5.68 6.18
C GLY A 46 10.18 -4.62 5.85
N ASP A 47 10.63 -3.45 5.43
CA ASP A 47 9.75 -2.38 4.94
C ASP A 47 8.89 -2.85 3.76
N LEU A 48 9.45 -3.64 2.83
CA LEU A 48 8.68 -4.23 1.72
C LEU A 48 7.55 -5.13 2.24
N VAL A 49 7.83 -6.00 3.21
CA VAL A 49 6.82 -6.87 3.80
C VAL A 49 5.72 -6.03 4.45
N ASP A 50 6.09 -5.05 5.27
CA ASP A 50 5.13 -4.15 5.93
C ASP A 50 4.24 -3.43 4.91
N MET A 51 4.81 -2.92 3.80
CA MET A 51 4.07 -2.27 2.74
C MET A 51 3.06 -3.21 2.07
N LEU A 52 3.45 -4.46 1.79
CA LEU A 52 2.55 -5.43 1.16
C LEU A 52 1.42 -5.87 2.12
N GLU A 53 1.73 -6.06 3.39
CA GLU A 53 0.74 -6.38 4.43
C GLU A 53 -0.28 -5.25 4.61
N LEU A 54 0.18 -3.99 4.64
CA LEU A 54 -0.69 -2.82 4.72
C LEU A 54 -1.56 -2.66 3.46
N ALA A 55 -1.02 -2.95 2.26
CA ALA A 55 -1.79 -2.91 1.02
C ALA A 55 -2.94 -3.92 1.03
N GLU A 56 -2.68 -5.15 1.50
CA GLU A 56 -3.72 -6.17 1.63
C GLU A 56 -4.73 -5.84 2.75
N ALA A 57 -4.27 -5.29 3.88
CA ALA A 57 -5.15 -4.83 4.95
C ALA A 57 -6.09 -3.72 4.47
N ALA A 58 -5.58 -2.76 3.69
CA ALA A 58 -6.39 -1.70 3.08
C ALA A 58 -7.42 -2.26 2.09
N ARG A 59 -7.05 -3.28 1.29
CA ARG A 59 -7.97 -3.99 0.39
C ARG A 59 -9.12 -4.66 1.15
N MET A 60 -8.81 -5.41 2.20
CA MET A 60 -9.82 -6.08 3.03
C MET A 60 -10.75 -5.09 3.71
N TRP A 61 -10.21 -3.99 4.26
CA TRP A 61 -11.01 -2.92 4.85
C TRP A 61 -11.95 -2.29 3.82
N ALA A 62 -11.43 -1.94 2.64
CA ALA A 62 -12.22 -1.29 1.59
C ALA A 62 -13.32 -2.19 1.02
N LEU A 63 -13.09 -3.51 0.94
CA LEU A 63 -14.11 -4.49 0.57
C LEU A 63 -15.25 -4.56 1.60
N GLN A 64 -14.91 -4.49 2.89
CA GLN A 64 -15.90 -4.52 3.96
C GLN A 64 -16.75 -3.23 4.03
N GLU A 65 -16.24 -2.09 3.56
CA GLU A 65 -16.99 -0.83 3.51
C GLU A 65 -18.16 -0.89 2.49
N HIS A 66 -18.16 -1.85 1.56
CA HIS A 66 -19.27 -2.09 0.62
C HIS A 66 -20.31 -3.11 1.12
N GLU A 67 -20.09 -3.74 2.28
CA GLU A 67 -21.05 -4.67 2.91
C GLU A 67 -22.10 -3.95 3.76
#